data_AF-A0A9Q1XZ34-F1
#
_entry.id   AF-A0A9Q1XZ34-F1
#
_cell.length_a   1.000
_cell.length_b   1.000
_cell.length_c   1.000
_cell.angle_alpha   90.00
_cell.angle_beta   90.00
_cell.angle_gamma   90.00
#
_symmetry.space_group_name_H-M   'P 1'
#
loop_
_entity.id
_entity.type
_entity.pdbx_description
1 polymer ?
#
loop_
_entity_poly.entity_id
_entity_poly.type
_entity_poly.pdbx_seq_one_letter_code
_entity_poly.pdbx_strand_id
1 'polypeptide(L)'
;MDLIIPSLLMIVTLVAVLTRLSHDSRIVVGCATVALLAASWAFSALRRQLDRWREQRDANEKMVMEQRFPFCHVTRLSTGEWFLTEKETGREYKGPLKTPLPIANNESAR
;
A
#
# COMPACT_ATOMS: atom_id res chain seq x y z
N MET A 1 -4.35 26.47 -18.69
CA MET A 1 -4.21 27.40 -17.55
C MET A 1 -5.57 27.69 -16.90
N ASP A 2 -6.55 26.82 -17.15
CA ASP A 2 -7.98 27.15 -17.03
C ASP A 2 -8.57 26.71 -15.68
N LEU A 3 -7.82 25.94 -14.89
CA LEU A 3 -8.22 25.50 -13.55
C LEU A 3 -7.73 26.43 -12.42
N ILE A 4 -6.78 27.32 -12.73
CA ILE A 4 -6.15 28.21 -11.74
C ILE A 4 -7.10 29.38 -11.41
N ILE A 5 -7.71 29.97 -12.43
CA ILE A 5 -8.66 31.08 -12.26
C ILE A 5 -9.89 30.68 -11.41
N PRO A 6 -10.58 29.54 -11.67
CA PRO A 6 -11.70 29.13 -10.84
C PRO A 6 -11.26 28.72 -9.42
N SER A 7 -10.07 28.14 -9.24
CA SER A 7 -9.59 27.80 -7.90
C SER A 7 -9.29 29.04 -7.07
N LEU A 8 -8.67 30.06 -7.66
CA LEU A 8 -8.40 31.34 -7.00
C LEU A 8 -9.69 32.07 -6.64
N LEU A 9 -10.69 32.09 -7.53
CA LEU A 9 -12.02 32.65 -7.23
C LEU A 9 -12.71 31.92 -6.08
N MET A 10 -12.61 30.59 -6.03
CA MET A 10 -13.14 29.80 -4.91
C MET A 10 -12.43 30.12 -3.59
N ILE A 11 -11.11 30.30 -3.61
CA ILE A 11 -10.35 30.67 -2.40
C ILE A 11 -10.75 32.07 -1.92
N VAL A 12 -10.82 33.05 -2.82
CA VAL A 12 -11.19 34.43 -2.47
C VAL A 12 -12.61 34.50 -1.92
N THR A 13 -13.56 33.82 -2.55
CA THR A 13 -14.96 33.77 -2.07
C THR A 13 -15.07 33.07 -0.73
N LEU A 14 -14.37 31.96 -0.52
CA LEU A 14 -14.31 31.27 0.76
C LEU A 14 -13.76 32.18 1.88
N VAL A 15 -12.66 32.90 1.62
CA VAL A 15 -12.08 33.86 2.57
C VAL A 15 -13.05 35.01 2.86
N ALA A 16 -13.73 35.53 1.84
CA ALA A 16 -14.73 36.59 2.01
C ALA A 16 -15.94 36.13 2.86
N VAL A 17 -16.38 34.88 2.70
CA VAL A 17 -17.45 34.29 3.52
C VAL A 17 -16.98 34.08 4.97
N LEU A 18 -15.75 33.58 5.17
CA LEU A 18 -15.17 33.38 6.50
C LEU A 18 -14.93 34.70 7.25
N THR A 19 -14.56 35.76 6.54
CA THR A 19 -14.42 37.11 7.12
C THR A 19 -15.77 37.78 7.40
N ARG A 20 -16.88 37.29 6.85
CA ARG A 20 -18.24 37.73 7.22
C ARG A 20 -18.88 36.90 8.34
N LEU A 21 -18.30 35.75 8.66
CA LEU A 21 -18.77 34.88 9.75
C LEU A 21 -18.49 35.48 11.14
N SER A 22 -19.40 35.24 12.08
CA SER A 22 -19.27 35.64 13.49
C SER A 22 -18.01 35.03 14.13
N HIS A 23 -17.46 35.70 15.16
CA HIS A 23 -16.23 35.28 15.83
C HIS A 23 -16.29 33.81 16.30
N ASP A 24 -17.42 33.40 16.88
CA ASP A 24 -17.63 32.03 17.36
C ASP A 24 -17.54 31.01 16.23
N SER A 25 -18.15 31.31 15.09
CA SER A 25 -18.13 30.43 13.91
C SER A 25 -16.74 30.31 13.27
N ARG A 26 -15.90 31.36 13.36
CA ARG A 26 -14.51 31.30 12.91
C ARG A 26 -13.67 30.39 13.79
N ILE A 27 -13.88 30.42 15.11
CA ILE A 27 -13.18 29.53 16.04
C ILE A 27 -13.54 28.08 15.73
N VAL A 28 -14.84 27.77 15.54
CA VAL A 28 -15.29 26.41 15.19
C VAL A 28 -14.66 25.93 13.89
N VAL A 29 -14.66 26.74 12.82
CA VAL A 29 -14.05 26.37 11.53
C VAL A 29 -12.52 26.23 11.66
N GLY A 30 -11.86 27.12 12.40
CA GLY A 30 -10.43 27.02 12.67
C GLY A 30 -10.08 25.73 13.40
N CYS A 31 -10.80 25.38 14.46
CA CYS A 31 -10.61 24.12 15.17
C CYS A 31 -10.85 22.90 14.26
N ALA A 32 -11.91 22.93 13.45
CA ALA A 32 -12.23 21.84 12.53
C ALA A 32 -11.12 21.64 11.49
N THR A 33 -10.59 22.72 10.91
CA THR A 33 -9.49 22.64 9.92
C THR A 33 -8.20 22.10 10.54
N VAL A 34 -7.82 22.57 11.73
CA VAL A 34 -6.64 22.04 12.46
C VAL A 34 -6.82 20.56 12.78
N ALA A 35 -7.99 20.15 13.28
CA ALA A 35 -8.28 18.75 13.58
C ALA A 35 -8.20 17.86 12.32
N LEU A 36 -8.76 18.31 11.20
CA LEU A 36 -8.70 17.59 9.93
C LEU A 36 -7.27 17.47 9.40
N LEU A 37 -6.46 18.53 9.50
CA LEU A 37 -5.06 18.50 9.08
C LEU A 37 -4.25 17.51 9.94
N ALA A 38 -4.45 17.53 11.25
CA ALA A 38 -3.79 16.59 12.16
C ALA A 38 -4.18 15.13 11.86
N ALA A 39 -5.48 14.87 11.68
CA ALA A 39 -5.98 13.54 11.32
C ALA A 39 -5.43 13.06 9.97
N SER A 40 -5.42 13.95 8.97
CA SER A 40 -4.90 13.64 7.63
C SER A 40 -3.41 13.31 7.67
N TRP A 41 -2.64 14.04 8.48
CA TRP A 41 -1.21 13.78 8.66
C TRP A 41 -0.96 12.44 9.34
N ALA A 42 -1.67 12.15 10.44
CA ALA A 42 -1.58 10.88 11.15
C ALA A 42 -1.95 9.70 10.25
N PHE A 43 -3.03 9.82 9.48
CA PHE A 43 -3.47 8.80 8.55
C PHE A 43 -2.48 8.57 7.41
N SER A 44 -1.87 9.65 6.89
CA SER A 44 -0.82 9.56 5.87
C SER A 44 0.43 8.86 6.41
N ALA A 45 0.82 9.14 7.66
CA ALA A 45 1.92 8.46 8.32
C ALA A 45 1.61 6.97 8.52
N LEU A 46 0.39 6.62 8.91
CA LEU A 46 -0.03 5.24 9.08
C LEU A 46 -0.04 4.47 7.75
N ARG A 47 -0.49 5.09 6.66
CA ARG A 47 -0.43 4.49 5.32
C ARG A 47 0.99 4.16 4.92
N ARG A 48 1.94 5.08 5.12
CA ARG A 48 3.37 4.81 4.86
C ARG A 48 3.91 3.64 5.67
N GLN A 49 3.45 3.47 6.91
CA GLN A 49 3.84 2.32 7.74
C GLN A 49 3.30 1.01 7.17
N LEU A 50 2.03 1.00 6.77
CA LEU A 50 1.39 -0.16 6.16
C LEU A 50 2.04 -0.54 4.84
N ASP A 51 2.37 0.44 4.00
CA ASP A 51 3.04 0.19 2.71
C ASP A 51 4.40 -0.46 2.92
N ARG A 52 5.21 0.05 3.85
CA ARG A 52 6.49 -0.58 4.22
C ARG A 52 6.31 -2.01 4.72
N TRP A 53 5.28 -2.27 5.51
CA TRP A 53 5.02 -3.61 6.01
C TRP A 53 4.55 -4.57 4.92
N ARG A 54 3.75 -4.08 3.97
CA ARG A 54 3.35 -4.85 2.77
C ARG A 54 4.55 -5.16 1.89
N GLU A 55 5.39 -4.16 1.61
CA GLU A 55 6.63 -4.36 0.86
C GLU A 55 7.55 -5.37 1.55
N GLN A 56 7.67 -5.32 2.88
CA GLN A 56 8.45 -6.28 3.64
C GLN A 56 7.88 -7.70 3.56
N ARG A 57 6.55 -7.84 3.66
CA ARG A 57 5.85 -9.12 3.47
C ARG A 57 6.13 -9.68 2.07
N ASP A 58 5.98 -8.84 1.05
CA ASP A 58 6.16 -9.21 -0.35
C ASP A 58 7.61 -9.61 -0.65
N ALA A 59 8.57 -8.86 -0.12
CA ALA A 59 10.00 -9.16 -0.23
C ALA A 59 10.34 -10.48 0.46
N ASN A 60 9.78 -10.73 1.65
CA ASN A 60 10.00 -11.98 2.37
C ASN A 60 9.39 -13.18 1.63
N GLU A 61 8.16 -13.05 1.13
CA GLU A 61 7.52 -14.10 0.31
C GLU A 61 8.31 -14.38 -0.97
N LYS A 62 8.81 -13.32 -1.63
CA LYS A 62 9.66 -13.45 -2.81
C LYS A 62 10.97 -14.17 -2.48
N MET A 63 11.63 -13.82 -1.37
CA MET A 63 12.87 -14.47 -0.93
C MET A 63 12.65 -15.96 -0.65
N VAL A 64 11.54 -16.33 -0.01
CA VAL A 64 11.17 -17.74 0.23
C VAL A 64 10.98 -18.49 -1.10
N MET A 65 10.31 -17.87 -2.08
CA MET A 65 10.12 -18.47 -3.39
C MET A 65 11.42 -18.59 -4.20
N GLU A 66 12.31 -17.60 -4.12
CA GLU A 66 13.64 -17.64 -4.74
C GLU A 66 14.52 -18.74 -4.13
N GLN A 67 14.48 -18.92 -2.80
CA GLN A 67 15.16 -20.04 -2.14
C GLN A 67 14.62 -21.40 -2.57
N ARG A 68 13.30 -21.50 -2.80
CA ARG A 68 12.65 -22.74 -3.22
C ARG A 68 12.94 -23.09 -4.68
N PHE A 69 13.14 -22.10 -5.55
CA PHE A 69 13.38 -22.28 -6.98
C PHE A 69 14.58 -21.45 -7.48
N PRO A 70 15.83 -21.78 -7.09
CA PRO A 70 17.02 -20.96 -7.37
C PRO A 70 17.34 -20.82 -8.88
N PHE A 71 16.89 -21.77 -9.69
CA PHE A 71 17.09 -21.80 -11.15
C PHE A 71 15.97 -21.08 -11.94
N CYS A 72 14.92 -20.60 -11.26
CA CYS A 72 13.81 -19.90 -11.88
C CYS A 72 13.85 -18.40 -11.57
N HIS A 73 13.32 -17.60 -12.47
CA HIS A 73 12.95 -16.22 -12.22
C HIS A 73 11.56 -16.21 -11.57
N VAL A 74 11.47 -15.64 -10.37
CA VAL A 74 10.23 -15.59 -9.59
C VAL A 74 9.60 -14.21 -9.77
N THR A 75 8.43 -14.15 -10.38
CA THR A 75 7.65 -12.93 -10.54
C THR A 75 6.28 -13.10 -9.90
N ARG A 76 5.87 -12.13 -9.08
CA ARG A 76 4.52 -12.11 -8.52
C ARG A 76 3.58 -11.41 -9.50
N LEU A 77 2.50 -12.06 -9.88
CA LEU A 77 1.47 -11.48 -10.73
C LEU A 77 0.54 -10.57 -9.91
N SER A 78 -0.11 -9.61 -10.56
CA SER A 78 -1.12 -8.75 -9.94
C SER A 78 -2.35 -9.52 -9.44
N THR A 79 -2.56 -10.73 -9.96
CA THR A 79 -3.59 -11.69 -9.49
C THR A 79 -3.25 -12.33 -8.15
N GLY A 80 -2.02 -12.19 -7.66
CA GLY A 80 -1.53 -12.83 -6.44
C GLY A 80 -0.88 -14.20 -6.67
N GLU A 81 -0.89 -14.70 -7.91
CA GLU A 81 -0.21 -15.94 -8.27
C GLU A 81 1.29 -15.73 -8.52
N TRP A 82 2.08 -16.78 -8.32
CA TRP A 82 3.52 -16.77 -8.56
C TRP A 82 3.82 -17.36 -9.94
N PHE A 83 4.38 -16.54 -10.81
CA PHE A 83 4.85 -16.95 -12.12
C PHE A 83 6.34 -17.27 -12.05
N LEU A 84 6.68 -18.52 -12.38
CA LEU A 84 8.05 -19.01 -12.40
C LEU A 84 8.48 -19.15 -13.85
N THR A 85 9.63 -18.58 -14.21
CA THR A 85 10.22 -18.71 -15.56
C THR A 85 11.58 -19.37 -15.44
N GLU A 86 11.86 -20.42 -16.20
CA GLU A 86 13.19 -21.04 -16.18
C GLU A 86 14.24 -20.10 -16.78
N LYS A 87 15.37 -19.90 -16.09
CA LYS A 87 16.40 -18.94 -16.53
C LYS A 87 17.08 -19.32 -17.85
N GLU A 88 17.15 -20.62 -18.16
CA GLU A 88 17.86 -21.11 -19.35
C GLU A 88 17.02 -21.09 -20.62
N THR A 89 15.76 -21.53 -20.53
CA THR A 89 14.87 -21.62 -21.71
C THR A 89 13.91 -20.44 -21.83
N GLY A 90 13.74 -19.63 -20.78
CA GLY A 90 12.75 -18.56 -20.73
C GLY A 90 11.30 -19.06 -20.78
N ARG A 91 11.08 -20.37 -20.61
CA ARG A 91 9.75 -20.97 -20.61
C ARG A 91 9.13 -20.89 -19.22
N GLU A 92 7.80 -20.84 -19.20
CA GLU A 92 7.04 -20.97 -17.97
C GLU A 92 7.40 -22.29 -17.29
N TYR A 93 7.89 -22.20 -16.05
CA TYR A 93 8.17 -23.35 -15.23
C TYR A 93 6.85 -23.94 -14.72
N LYS A 94 6.32 -24.90 -15.47
CA LYS A 94 5.24 -25.77 -15.00
C LYS A 94 5.84 -26.79 -14.03
N GLY A 95 6.06 -26.35 -12.79
CA GLY A 95 6.56 -27.22 -11.72
C GLY A 95 5.69 -28.47 -11.56
N PRO A 96 6.21 -29.54 -10.92
CA PRO A 96 5.46 -30.77 -10.74
C PRO A 96 4.18 -30.49 -9.95
N LEU A 97 3.07 -30.91 -10.54
CA LEU A 97 1.71 -30.92 -10.00
C LEU A 97 1.70 -31.23 -8.50
N LYS A 98 1.09 -30.34 -7.69
CA LYS A 98 0.68 -30.52 -6.29
C LYS A 98 1.11 -31.86 -5.66
N THR A 99 2.30 -31.92 -5.08
CA THR A 99 2.50 -32.76 -3.90
C THR A 99 2.19 -31.89 -2.69
N PRO A 100 1.18 -32.23 -1.87
CA PRO A 100 1.11 -31.70 -0.52
C PRO A 100 2.47 -32.02 0.12
N LEU A 101 3.21 -31.00 0.52
CA LEU A 101 4.34 -31.19 1.40
C LEU A 101 3.81 -31.96 2.63
N PRO A 102 4.46 -33.05 3.06
CA PRO A 102 4.11 -33.66 4.33
C PRO A 102 4.31 -32.58 5.38
N ILE A 103 3.24 -32.31 6.14
CA ILE A 103 3.38 -31.61 7.41
C ILE A 103 4.43 -32.44 8.17
N ALA A 104 5.56 -31.84 8.50
CA ALA A 104 6.52 -32.46 9.38
C ALA A 104 5.89 -32.45 10.78
N ASN A 105 5.02 -33.43 11.03
CA ASN A 105 4.48 -33.73 12.34
C ASN A 105 5.69 -34.23 13.14
N ASN A 106 6.31 -33.35 13.91
CA ASN A 106 7.26 -33.75 14.93
C ASN A 106 6.49 -34.29 16.13
N GLU A 107 5.85 -35.44 15.94
CA GLU A 107 5.33 -36.27 17.01
C GLU A 107 5.79 -37.71 16.76
N SER A 108 7.01 -38.02 17.20
CA SER A 108 7.33 -39.34 17.75
C SER A 108 8.67 -39.34 18.50
N ALA A 109 8.55 -39.64 19.80
CA ALA A 109 9.53 -40.35 20.61
C ALA A 109 10.85 -39.63 20.99
N ARG A 110 10.82 -38.91 22.11
CA ARG A 110 11.55 -39.38 23.31
C ARG A 110 11.05 -38.75 24.60
#